data_AF-H3H5U1-F1
#
_entry.id   AF-H3H5U1-F1
#
_cell.length_a   1.000
_cell.length_b   1.000
_cell.length_c   1.000
_cell.angle_alpha   90.00
_cell.angle_beta   90.00
_cell.angle_gamma   90.00
#
_symmetry.space_group_name_H-M   'P 1'
#
loop_
_entity.id
_entity.type
_entity.pdbx_description
1 polymer ?
#
loop_
_entity_poly.entity_id
_entity_poly.type
_entity_poly.pdbx_seq_one_letter_code
_entity_poly.pdbx_strand_id
1 'polypeptide(L)'
;MRFYHLVLLMVAVLFASAGPTSAYRGSKLTTPEAQAQVLQDNTPTKRLLRAYTDDEERGISIPGLESVLKVFPSSKTKQLQGLLKADETLGNAFKTLGLSKMPIGKDDFIETKMVVKLFSSTNFKVWSKHAARLNKQDPEGAMLTSLTNVFGEKNVATMILLGKHTQSSRQVANKLEAAQFKKWATTYKYTADDVFVKAYFFYRSAMVQSWNKFCYRYQGGMIEARVQLPGAVTKASGNPDLAKGKNSKAKTTKYYPTWPGIWMMGNLGRAIFSGSTNRMWPFSYNKCEPDLFDPSNQRISACDDTPGYGLNPNQGRGAPEIDVLEGGGTLVSSSLQIGPGMPDDYRIVPVNFTTGDYYACIYAGTCMTPGANYVDVPTAYYKKERSYKSWYQGLRYAANNYCTPDPDEKQRYKTITASLKTGITNNSCSSDVCPASNDVNGDLSLIDGKGEGHWGINSNGTCYPLFNVYTGSYLCDPDNTYSKCAAPRNETTTPKSNAMSSFNYQMDAISANWPVHLGAYTNFVVYQLEWVTGKNGYVRWMLEGNPLFEVASESISKVPQNSNKTNPEKIMLEEPMYIIFNVALSSSWGATPPNAGKECRGNGTDPVVNKICDSFPLYLKIDYTRLYQDLAGDL
;
A
#
# COMPACT_ATOMS: atom_id res chain seq x y z
N MET A 1 -43.48 49.66 -44.17
CA MET A 1 -42.03 49.44 -44.03
C MET A 1 -41.65 49.79 -42.60
N ARG A 2 -41.05 48.95 -41.74
CA ARG A 2 -40.59 47.53 -41.85
C ARG A 2 -41.36 46.64 -40.84
N PHE A 3 -41.29 45.31 -40.99
CA PHE A 3 -42.30 44.34 -40.51
C PHE A 3 -41.79 43.38 -39.38
N TYR A 4 -42.62 43.15 -38.33
CA TYR A 4 -42.90 41.93 -37.50
C TYR A 4 -41.77 40.91 -37.12
N HIS A 5 -41.78 40.03 -36.09
CA HIS A 5 -42.65 39.50 -34.99
C HIS A 5 -41.74 39.24 -33.74
N LEU A 6 -42.14 39.04 -32.47
CA LEU A 6 -43.41 38.98 -31.72
C LEU A 6 -44.30 37.70 -31.78
N VAL A 7 -44.12 36.74 -30.84
CA VAL A 7 -45.08 35.63 -30.49
C VAL A 7 -44.79 34.94 -29.12
N LEU A 8 -45.84 34.82 -28.26
CA LEU A 8 -46.19 33.86 -27.17
C LEU A 8 -45.10 33.32 -26.19
N LEU A 9 -45.23 33.28 -24.85
CA LEU A 9 -46.31 33.46 -23.84
C LEU A 9 -47.32 32.29 -23.62
N MET A 10 -47.05 31.53 -22.54
CA MET A 10 -47.95 30.87 -21.54
C MET A 10 -48.82 29.60 -21.78
N VAL A 11 -48.79 28.77 -20.72
CA VAL A 11 -49.85 27.90 -20.12
C VAL A 11 -50.24 26.57 -20.77
N ALA A 12 -50.02 25.48 -20.01
CA ALA A 12 -51.03 24.44 -19.71
C ALA A 12 -50.65 23.68 -18.42
N VAL A 13 -51.63 23.37 -17.57
CA VAL A 13 -51.50 22.53 -16.37
C VAL A 13 -52.56 21.42 -16.44
N LEU A 14 -52.24 20.24 -15.88
CA LEU A 14 -53.14 19.22 -15.27
C LEU A 14 -53.22 17.81 -15.91
N PHE A 15 -53.07 16.81 -15.02
CA PHE A 15 -53.66 15.44 -14.98
C PHE A 15 -53.42 14.44 -16.15
N ALA A 16 -53.28 13.12 -15.95
CA ALA A 16 -53.12 12.29 -14.73
C ALA A 16 -52.55 10.87 -15.06
N SER A 17 -51.94 10.24 -14.04
CA SER A 17 -51.82 8.78 -13.75
C SER A 17 -51.77 7.71 -14.86
N ALA A 18 -50.68 6.93 -14.89
CA ALA A 18 -50.70 5.46 -14.97
C ALA A 18 -49.40 4.83 -14.43
N GLY A 19 -49.48 3.60 -13.91
CA GLY A 19 -48.40 2.89 -13.22
C GLY A 19 -47.44 2.06 -14.10
N PRO A 20 -46.65 1.15 -13.50
CA PRO A 20 -45.28 0.86 -13.93
C PRO A 20 -45.13 -0.31 -14.90
N THR A 21 -44.06 -0.31 -15.70
CA THR A 21 -43.51 -1.53 -16.30
C THR A 21 -42.00 -1.42 -16.53
N SER A 22 -41.29 -2.51 -16.27
CA SER A 22 -39.85 -2.66 -16.48
C SER A 22 -39.50 -2.73 -17.96
N ALA A 23 -38.48 -1.98 -18.40
CA ALA A 23 -37.79 -2.24 -19.67
C ALA A 23 -36.32 -1.77 -19.63
N TYR A 24 -35.43 -2.73 -19.46
CA TYR A 24 -33.98 -2.61 -19.61
C TYR A 24 -33.58 -2.05 -20.99
N ARG A 25 -32.85 -0.93 -21.04
CA ARG A 25 -32.14 -0.47 -22.25
C ARG A 25 -30.72 -0.04 -21.91
N GLY A 26 -29.75 -0.83 -22.38
CA GLY A 26 -28.34 -0.50 -22.27
C GLY A 26 -28.00 0.72 -23.14
N SER A 27 -27.31 1.70 -22.56
CA SER A 27 -26.85 2.88 -23.29
C SER A 27 -25.53 2.56 -23.99
N LYS A 28 -25.55 2.44 -25.33
CA LYS A 28 -24.34 2.45 -26.15
C LYS A 28 -23.85 3.90 -26.23
N LEU A 29 -22.69 4.22 -25.63
CA LEU A 29 -22.01 5.47 -25.94
C LEU A 29 -21.41 5.36 -27.34
N THR A 30 -21.93 6.14 -28.28
CA THR A 30 -21.33 6.34 -29.61
C THR A 30 -20.15 7.30 -29.50
N THR A 31 -18.96 6.82 -29.83
CA THR A 31 -17.75 7.65 -29.98
C THR A 31 -17.81 8.46 -31.27
N PRO A 32 -17.53 9.77 -31.24
CA PRO A 32 -17.25 10.53 -32.47
C PRO A 32 -15.95 10.04 -33.12
N GLU A 33 -15.94 9.92 -34.44
CA GLU A 33 -14.78 9.48 -35.20
C GLU A 33 -13.70 10.57 -35.24
N ALA A 34 -12.56 10.30 -34.60
CA ALA A 34 -11.32 11.05 -34.80
C ALA A 34 -10.30 10.14 -35.49
N GLN A 35 -9.90 10.51 -36.71
CA GLN A 35 -8.96 9.73 -37.52
C GLN A 35 -7.54 9.80 -36.92
N ALA A 36 -7.19 8.84 -36.07
CA ALA A 36 -5.81 8.58 -35.69
C ALA A 36 -5.13 7.71 -36.76
N GLN A 37 -4.20 8.29 -37.52
CA GLN A 37 -3.35 7.51 -38.42
C GLN A 37 -2.46 6.56 -37.59
N VAL A 38 -2.65 5.26 -37.80
CA VAL A 38 -1.88 4.22 -37.11
C VAL A 38 -0.50 4.11 -37.75
N LEU A 39 0.53 4.60 -37.07
CA LEU A 39 1.90 4.15 -37.30
C LEU A 39 2.01 2.72 -36.77
N GLN A 40 1.90 1.74 -37.69
CA GLN A 40 2.28 0.36 -37.40
C GLN A 40 3.80 0.29 -37.27
N ASP A 41 4.29 -0.02 -36.08
CA ASP A 41 5.64 -0.57 -35.92
C ASP A 41 5.55 -1.97 -35.29
N ASN A 42 6.12 -2.94 -36.00
CA ASN A 42 5.99 -4.37 -35.69
C ASN A 42 7.19 -4.84 -34.87
N THR A 43 7.09 -4.79 -33.55
CA THR A 43 8.06 -5.47 -32.66
C THR A 43 7.34 -6.29 -31.56
N PRO A 44 7.55 -7.62 -31.47
CA PRO A 44 6.77 -8.48 -30.58
C PRO A 44 7.18 -8.36 -29.10
N THR A 45 6.35 -7.72 -28.28
CA THR A 45 6.55 -7.60 -26.83
C THR A 45 6.29 -8.93 -26.11
N LYS A 46 7.36 -9.69 -25.85
CA LYS A 46 7.32 -10.90 -25.00
C LYS A 46 7.20 -10.52 -23.53
N ARG A 47 5.98 -10.53 -22.98
CA ARG A 47 5.71 -10.29 -21.55
C ARG A 47 5.41 -11.62 -20.84
N LEU A 48 6.32 -12.08 -19.99
CA LEU A 48 6.17 -13.33 -19.22
C LEU A 48 5.72 -13.05 -17.78
N LEU A 49 4.74 -13.82 -17.31
CA LEU A 49 4.25 -13.76 -15.93
C LEU A 49 5.06 -14.70 -15.05
N ARG A 50 5.30 -14.30 -13.80
CA ARG A 50 6.16 -15.02 -12.86
C ARG A 50 5.41 -16.12 -12.12
N ALA A 51 6.10 -17.24 -11.93
CA ALA A 51 5.75 -18.23 -10.93
C ALA A 51 6.40 -17.89 -9.60
N TYR A 52 5.76 -18.25 -8.50
CA TYR A 52 6.31 -18.16 -7.16
C TYR A 52 6.84 -19.55 -6.76
N THR A 53 8.12 -19.66 -6.47
CA THR A 53 8.74 -20.87 -5.92
C THR A 53 9.55 -20.53 -4.68
N ASP A 54 9.11 -21.08 -3.55
CA ASP A 54 10.04 -21.60 -2.55
C ASP A 54 9.66 -23.05 -2.25
N ASP A 55 10.69 -23.89 -2.23
CA ASP A 55 10.66 -25.31 -1.94
C ASP A 55 11.85 -25.60 -1.02
N GLU A 56 11.61 -25.67 0.29
CA GLU A 56 12.41 -26.51 1.19
C GLU A 56 11.48 -27.36 2.08
N GLU A 57 11.05 -28.50 1.52
CA GLU A 57 11.41 -29.78 2.15
C GLU A 57 12.38 -30.48 1.19
N ARG A 58 13.67 -30.13 1.23
CA ARG A 58 14.71 -30.94 0.60
C ARG A 58 15.32 -31.87 1.63
N GLY A 59 15.08 -33.17 1.44
CA GLY A 59 15.83 -34.21 2.14
C GLY A 59 17.32 -34.04 1.87
N ILE A 60 18.10 -34.09 2.95
CA ILE A 60 19.55 -33.92 2.96
C ILE A 60 20.21 -34.92 1.99
N SER A 61 21.10 -34.41 1.13
CA SER A 61 22.02 -35.21 0.32
C SER A 61 23.45 -34.72 0.57
N ILE A 62 24.12 -35.34 1.54
CA ILE A 62 25.55 -35.11 1.83
C ILE A 62 26.39 -35.95 0.85
N PRO A 63 27.38 -35.38 0.15
CA PRO A 63 28.37 -36.17 -0.58
C PRO A 63 29.18 -37.01 0.41
N GLY A 64 29.07 -38.35 0.33
CA GLY A 64 29.79 -39.28 1.21
C GLY A 64 28.93 -40.26 2.01
N LEU A 65 27.62 -40.39 1.76
CA LEU A 65 26.75 -41.36 2.45
C LEU A 65 25.92 -42.25 1.49
N GLU A 66 26.57 -42.91 0.52
CA GLU A 66 25.87 -43.76 -0.47
C GLU A 66 25.22 -45.05 0.10
N SER A 67 25.42 -45.39 1.37
CA SER A 67 24.95 -46.66 1.95
C SER A 67 23.66 -46.58 2.79
N VAL A 68 23.24 -45.41 3.31
CA VAL A 68 22.08 -45.32 4.22
C VAL A 68 21.26 -44.05 4.00
N LEU A 69 20.25 -44.12 3.11
CA LEU A 69 18.89 -43.55 3.26
C LEU A 69 18.06 -43.68 1.97
N LYS A 70 17.69 -44.92 1.60
CA LYS A 70 16.56 -45.14 0.69
C LYS A 70 15.27 -44.75 1.42
N VAL A 71 14.78 -43.52 1.24
CA VAL A 71 13.47 -43.09 1.76
C VAL A 71 12.38 -43.87 1.02
N PHE A 72 11.97 -44.99 1.60
CA PHE A 72 10.93 -45.84 1.04
C PHE A 72 9.59 -45.08 1.01
N PRO A 73 8.95 -44.90 -0.17
CA PRO A 73 7.61 -44.33 -0.20
C PRO A 73 6.65 -45.26 0.56
N SER A 74 5.76 -44.68 1.36
CA SER A 74 4.83 -45.42 2.22
C SER A 74 4.03 -46.45 1.40
N SER A 75 3.66 -47.58 2.03
CA SER A 75 2.95 -48.68 1.35
C SER A 75 1.75 -48.19 0.52
N LYS A 76 0.95 -47.27 1.10
CA LYS A 76 -0.19 -46.62 0.46
C LYS A 76 0.20 -45.77 -0.78
N THR A 77 1.36 -45.12 -0.76
CA THR A 77 1.86 -44.34 -1.91
C THR A 77 2.21 -45.25 -3.09
N LYS A 78 2.87 -46.40 -2.82
CA LYS A 78 3.19 -47.40 -3.85
C LYS A 78 1.93 -48.02 -4.45
N GLN A 79 0.96 -48.38 -3.61
CA GLN A 79 -0.35 -48.89 -4.05
C GLN A 79 -1.07 -47.89 -4.96
N LEU A 80 -1.20 -46.62 -4.55
CA LEU A 80 -1.84 -45.58 -5.35
C LEU A 80 -1.11 -45.29 -6.67
N GLN A 81 0.22 -45.43 -6.72
CA GLN A 81 0.98 -45.32 -7.95
C GLN A 81 0.79 -46.53 -8.89
N GLY A 82 0.61 -47.74 -8.33
CA GLY A 82 0.34 -48.95 -9.11
C GLY A 82 -1.08 -49.02 -9.70
N LEU A 83 -2.01 -48.16 -9.25
CA LEU A 83 -3.34 -48.01 -9.84
C LEU A 83 -3.36 -47.16 -11.11
N LEU A 84 -2.31 -46.36 -11.36
CA LEU A 84 -2.22 -45.50 -12.54
C LEU A 84 -1.46 -46.19 -13.66
N LYS A 85 -1.98 -46.16 -14.89
CA LYS A 85 -1.19 -46.59 -16.05
C LYS A 85 -0.18 -45.50 -16.44
N ALA A 86 0.96 -45.91 -17.01
CA ALA A 86 2.03 -44.99 -17.39
C ALA A 86 1.60 -43.95 -18.45
N ASP A 87 0.65 -44.32 -19.30
CA ASP A 87 0.02 -43.56 -20.37
C ASP A 87 -1.35 -42.96 -20.00
N GLU A 88 -1.82 -43.16 -18.76
CA GLU A 88 -3.17 -42.73 -18.35
C GLU A 88 -3.29 -41.20 -18.35
N THR A 89 -4.28 -40.69 -19.09
CA THR A 89 -4.53 -39.24 -19.19
C THR A 89 -4.79 -38.63 -17.80
N LEU A 90 -4.34 -37.38 -17.62
CA LEU A 90 -4.35 -36.76 -16.30
C LEU A 90 -5.77 -36.63 -15.69
N GLY A 91 -6.80 -36.46 -16.53
CA GLY A 91 -8.21 -36.43 -16.10
C GLY A 91 -8.77 -37.80 -15.73
N ASN A 92 -8.30 -38.89 -16.37
CA ASN A 92 -8.66 -40.25 -15.98
C ASN A 92 -7.97 -40.61 -14.66
N ALA A 93 -6.67 -40.35 -14.55
CA ALA A 93 -5.92 -40.52 -13.30
C ALA A 93 -6.56 -39.78 -12.10
N PHE A 94 -7.13 -38.59 -12.33
CA PHE A 94 -7.87 -37.83 -11.33
C PHE A 94 -9.14 -38.55 -10.84
N LYS A 95 -9.90 -39.17 -11.76
CA LYS A 95 -11.08 -39.99 -11.45
C LYS A 95 -10.70 -41.31 -10.79
N THR A 96 -9.68 -42.00 -11.30
CA THR A 96 -9.14 -43.27 -10.76
C THR A 96 -8.70 -43.13 -9.31
N LEU A 97 -8.06 -42.00 -8.95
CA LEU A 97 -7.69 -41.67 -7.57
C LEU A 97 -8.83 -41.10 -6.72
N GLY A 98 -10.07 -41.06 -7.23
CA GLY A 98 -11.26 -40.61 -6.51
C GLY A 98 -11.34 -39.10 -6.23
N LEU A 99 -10.46 -38.30 -6.82
CA LEU A 99 -10.33 -36.85 -6.53
C LEU A 99 -11.52 -36.05 -7.08
N SER A 100 -12.24 -36.57 -8.07
CA SER A 100 -13.46 -35.97 -8.63
C SER A 100 -14.71 -36.10 -7.74
N LYS A 101 -14.62 -36.81 -6.60
CA LYS A 101 -15.76 -37.05 -5.69
C LYS A 101 -15.95 -35.98 -4.61
N MET A 102 -15.29 -34.81 -4.71
CA MET A 102 -15.53 -33.70 -3.77
C MET A 102 -16.91 -33.11 -4.04
N PRO A 103 -17.89 -33.17 -3.09
CA PRO A 103 -19.13 -32.46 -3.29
C PRO A 103 -18.87 -30.96 -3.25
N ILE A 104 -19.25 -30.27 -4.32
CA ILE A 104 -19.55 -28.84 -4.28
C ILE A 104 -20.84 -28.70 -3.46
N GLY A 105 -20.94 -27.69 -2.59
CA GLY A 105 -22.10 -27.52 -1.72
C GLY A 105 -23.40 -27.36 -2.51
N LYS A 106 -24.55 -27.66 -1.88
CA LYS A 106 -25.87 -27.57 -2.53
C LYS A 106 -26.23 -26.17 -3.04
N ASP A 107 -25.52 -25.15 -2.54
CA ASP A 107 -25.77 -23.73 -2.80
C ASP A 107 -24.57 -23.05 -3.50
N ASP A 108 -23.84 -23.78 -4.36
CA ASP A 108 -22.57 -23.35 -5.02
C ASP A 108 -21.41 -23.00 -4.06
N PHE A 109 -21.59 -23.12 -2.74
CA PHE A 109 -20.57 -22.83 -1.74
C PHE A 109 -19.49 -23.93 -1.66
N ILE A 110 -18.22 -23.52 -1.65
CA ILE A 110 -17.06 -24.41 -1.53
C ILE A 110 -16.44 -24.26 -0.14
N GLU A 111 -16.51 -25.30 0.69
CA GLU A 111 -15.98 -25.23 2.05
C GLU A 111 -14.44 -25.27 2.09
N THR A 112 -13.79 -24.30 2.74
CA THR A 112 -12.33 -24.22 2.89
C THR A 112 -11.70 -25.53 3.39
N LYS A 113 -12.33 -26.16 4.39
CA LYS A 113 -11.84 -27.43 4.98
C LYS A 113 -11.76 -28.59 3.96
N MET A 114 -12.63 -28.58 2.95
CA MET A 114 -12.65 -29.60 1.90
C MET A 114 -11.54 -29.37 0.87
N VAL A 115 -11.32 -28.11 0.49
CA VAL A 115 -10.23 -27.69 -0.40
C VAL A 115 -8.87 -28.03 0.21
N VAL A 116 -8.66 -27.69 1.49
CA VAL A 116 -7.44 -28.04 2.25
C VAL A 116 -7.27 -29.56 2.27
N LYS A 117 -8.33 -30.32 2.60
CA LYS A 117 -8.29 -31.79 2.59
C LYS A 117 -7.94 -32.36 1.21
N LEU A 118 -8.42 -31.77 0.12
CA LEU A 118 -8.09 -32.19 -1.25
C LEU A 118 -6.62 -31.93 -1.57
N PHE A 119 -6.15 -30.67 -1.48
CA PHE A 119 -4.79 -30.28 -1.86
C PHE A 119 -3.71 -30.89 -0.97
N SER A 120 -4.00 -31.13 0.32
CA SER A 120 -3.07 -31.82 1.23
C SER A 120 -3.13 -33.35 1.12
N SER A 121 -4.07 -33.95 0.38
CA SER A 121 -4.25 -35.41 0.35
C SER A 121 -3.12 -36.19 -0.33
N THR A 122 -2.86 -37.42 0.14
CA THR A 122 -1.91 -38.34 -0.49
C THR A 122 -2.27 -38.63 -1.95
N ASN A 123 -3.56 -38.77 -2.25
CA ASN A 123 -4.06 -39.01 -3.60
C ASN A 123 -3.71 -37.84 -4.54
N PHE A 124 -3.91 -36.59 -4.09
CA PHE A 124 -3.53 -35.41 -4.86
C PHE A 124 -2.01 -35.30 -5.05
N LYS A 125 -1.21 -35.64 -4.02
CA LYS A 125 0.27 -35.70 -4.12
C LYS A 125 0.78 -36.80 -5.06
N VAL A 126 0.06 -37.92 -5.22
CA VAL A 126 0.37 -38.95 -6.22
C VAL A 126 0.01 -38.47 -7.62
N TRP A 127 -1.16 -37.84 -7.76
CA TRP A 127 -1.64 -37.29 -9.02
C TRP A 127 -0.75 -36.15 -9.56
N SER A 128 -0.30 -35.22 -8.71
CA SER A 128 0.62 -34.14 -9.14
C SER A 128 1.98 -34.68 -9.60
N LYS A 129 2.49 -35.74 -8.97
CA LYS A 129 3.69 -36.45 -9.44
C LYS A 129 3.47 -37.16 -10.78
N HIS A 130 2.25 -37.61 -11.08
CA HIS A 130 1.89 -38.14 -12.40
C HIS A 130 1.83 -37.02 -13.45
N ALA A 131 1.24 -35.87 -13.12
CA ALA A 131 1.23 -34.68 -13.98
C ALA A 131 2.64 -34.25 -14.40
N ALA A 132 3.57 -34.18 -13.43
CA ALA A 132 4.96 -33.81 -13.67
C ALA A 132 5.76 -34.84 -14.50
N ARG A 133 5.32 -36.09 -14.55
CA ARG A 133 5.89 -37.10 -15.46
C ARG A 133 5.38 -36.95 -16.88
N LEU A 134 4.06 -36.74 -17.03
CA LEU A 134 3.39 -36.63 -18.34
C LEU A 134 3.71 -35.30 -19.05
N ASN A 135 3.71 -34.19 -18.33
CA ASN A 135 4.01 -32.87 -18.87
C ASN A 135 5.15 -32.22 -18.07
N LYS A 136 6.39 -32.47 -18.51
CA LYS A 136 7.61 -31.92 -17.89
C LYS A 136 7.80 -30.42 -18.09
N GLN A 137 7.09 -29.79 -19.05
CA GLN A 137 7.24 -28.37 -19.37
C GLN A 137 6.24 -27.48 -18.61
N ASP A 138 5.02 -27.97 -18.36
CA ASP A 138 4.00 -27.25 -17.60
C ASP A 138 3.10 -28.23 -16.79
N PRO A 139 3.64 -28.85 -15.72
CA PRO A 139 2.87 -29.75 -14.85
C PRO A 139 1.64 -29.05 -14.26
N GLU A 140 1.84 -27.84 -13.73
CA GLU A 140 0.83 -27.04 -13.05
C GLU A 140 -0.27 -26.58 -14.01
N GLY A 141 0.06 -26.17 -15.25
CA GLY A 141 -0.92 -25.83 -16.29
C GLY A 141 -1.75 -27.03 -16.75
N ALA A 142 -1.16 -28.22 -16.79
CA ALA A 142 -1.88 -29.47 -17.05
C ALA A 142 -2.81 -29.83 -15.89
N MET A 143 -2.33 -29.74 -14.64
CA MET A 143 -3.13 -29.95 -13.43
C MET A 143 -4.31 -28.96 -13.37
N LEU A 144 -4.06 -27.68 -13.57
CA LEU A 144 -5.09 -26.64 -13.62
C LEU A 144 -6.15 -26.98 -14.67
N THR A 145 -5.74 -27.34 -15.89
CA THR A 145 -6.67 -27.69 -16.97
C THR A 145 -7.54 -28.89 -16.59
N SER A 146 -6.95 -29.92 -15.98
CA SER A 146 -7.70 -31.09 -15.50
C SER A 146 -8.68 -30.72 -14.36
N LEU A 147 -8.29 -29.85 -13.43
CA LEU A 147 -9.17 -29.36 -12.36
C LEU A 147 -10.33 -28.53 -12.94
N THR A 148 -10.03 -27.63 -13.89
CA THR A 148 -11.03 -26.78 -14.56
C THR A 148 -12.06 -27.62 -15.33
N ASN A 149 -11.63 -28.70 -15.97
CA ASN A 149 -12.52 -29.63 -16.67
C ASN A 149 -13.45 -30.43 -15.73
N VAL A 150 -13.12 -30.54 -14.44
CA VAL A 150 -13.92 -31.29 -13.45
C VAL A 150 -14.81 -30.39 -12.61
N PHE A 151 -14.29 -29.26 -12.12
CA PHE A 151 -15.01 -28.38 -11.20
C PHE A 151 -15.54 -27.09 -11.83
N GLY A 152 -15.04 -26.72 -13.02
CA GLY A 152 -15.33 -25.43 -13.67
C GLY A 152 -14.39 -24.31 -13.23
N GLU A 153 -14.14 -23.33 -14.12
CA GLU A 153 -13.09 -22.32 -13.96
C GLU A 153 -13.29 -21.40 -12.74
N LYS A 154 -14.52 -20.90 -12.53
CA LYS A 154 -14.94 -20.12 -11.35
C LYS A 154 -14.62 -20.87 -10.05
N ASN A 155 -15.00 -22.15 -9.99
CA ASN A 155 -14.86 -22.97 -8.79
C ASN A 155 -13.39 -23.30 -8.52
N VAL A 156 -12.59 -23.57 -9.56
CA VAL A 156 -11.14 -23.77 -9.41
C VAL A 156 -10.44 -22.50 -8.92
N ALA A 157 -10.79 -21.31 -9.43
CA ALA A 157 -10.27 -20.06 -8.90
C ALA A 157 -10.61 -19.88 -7.41
N THR A 158 -11.85 -20.15 -7.01
CA THR A 158 -12.27 -20.13 -5.60
C THR A 158 -11.52 -21.17 -4.76
N MET A 159 -11.33 -22.40 -5.25
CA MET A 159 -10.55 -23.44 -4.57
C MET A 159 -9.07 -23.03 -4.41
N ILE A 160 -8.48 -22.40 -5.41
CA ILE A 160 -7.11 -21.87 -5.33
C ILE A 160 -7.02 -20.83 -4.21
N LEU A 161 -7.89 -19.82 -4.21
CA LEU A 161 -7.94 -18.80 -3.14
C LEU A 161 -8.11 -19.43 -1.75
N LEU A 162 -9.11 -20.30 -1.58
CA LEU A 162 -9.37 -20.98 -0.31
C LEU A 162 -8.19 -21.86 0.16
N GLY A 163 -7.47 -22.49 -0.77
CA GLY A 163 -6.30 -23.32 -0.48
C GLY A 163 -5.10 -22.54 0.08
N LYS A 164 -5.02 -21.22 -0.17
CA LYS A 164 -3.91 -20.36 0.32
C LYS A 164 -3.97 -20.08 1.82
N HIS A 165 -5.15 -20.18 2.44
CA HIS A 165 -5.33 -19.85 3.86
C HIS A 165 -4.59 -20.79 4.81
N THR A 166 -4.47 -22.08 4.50
CA THR A 166 -3.83 -23.07 5.39
C THR A 166 -2.45 -23.50 4.89
N GLN A 167 -1.46 -23.54 5.77
CA GLN A 167 -0.06 -23.86 5.44
C GLN A 167 0.09 -25.19 4.69
N SER A 168 -0.67 -26.23 5.06
CA SER A 168 -0.60 -27.57 4.45
C SER A 168 -1.09 -27.64 2.99
N SER A 169 -1.79 -26.63 2.49
CA SER A 169 -2.32 -26.54 1.12
C SER A 169 -1.81 -25.32 0.34
N ARG A 170 -1.26 -24.32 1.04
CA ARG A 170 -0.83 -23.03 0.48
C ARG A 170 0.16 -23.18 -0.69
N GLN A 171 1.14 -24.08 -0.57
CA GLN A 171 2.15 -24.26 -1.60
C GLN A 171 1.56 -24.78 -2.93
N VAL A 172 0.65 -25.75 -2.86
CA VAL A 172 -0.10 -26.28 -4.02
C VAL A 172 -0.97 -25.19 -4.62
N ALA A 173 -1.67 -24.43 -3.77
CA ALA A 173 -2.55 -23.35 -4.20
C ALA A 173 -1.78 -22.23 -4.93
N ASN A 174 -0.63 -21.77 -4.39
CA ASN A 174 0.23 -20.77 -5.05
C ASN A 174 0.75 -21.26 -6.42
N LYS A 175 1.16 -22.53 -6.53
CA LYS A 175 1.62 -23.13 -7.80
C LYS A 175 0.49 -23.18 -8.86
N LEU A 176 -0.73 -23.53 -8.46
CA LEU A 176 -1.91 -23.50 -9.32
C LEU A 176 -2.37 -22.08 -9.69
N GLU A 177 -2.25 -21.12 -8.76
CA GLU A 177 -2.55 -19.70 -8.99
C GLU A 177 -1.63 -19.09 -10.06
N ALA A 178 -0.32 -19.36 -9.96
CA ALA A 178 0.65 -18.95 -10.96
C ALA A 178 0.32 -19.53 -12.35
N ALA A 179 -0.03 -20.81 -12.42
CA ALA A 179 -0.49 -21.44 -13.66
C ALA A 179 -1.81 -20.84 -14.19
N GLN A 180 -2.73 -20.43 -13.30
CA GLN A 180 -3.97 -19.78 -13.66
C GLN A 180 -3.73 -18.41 -14.31
N PHE A 181 -2.96 -17.53 -13.66
CA PHE A 181 -2.61 -16.24 -14.24
C PHE A 181 -1.79 -16.38 -15.53
N LYS A 182 -0.84 -17.34 -15.59
CA LYS A 182 -0.11 -17.69 -16.82
C LYS A 182 -1.07 -18.06 -17.95
N LYS A 183 -2.04 -18.95 -17.71
CA LYS A 183 -3.01 -19.41 -18.72
C LYS A 183 -3.97 -18.30 -19.16
N TRP A 184 -4.50 -17.50 -18.23
CA TRP A 184 -5.35 -16.34 -18.51
C TRP A 184 -4.66 -15.35 -19.44
N ALA A 185 -3.44 -14.94 -19.15
CA ALA A 185 -2.73 -13.96 -19.98
C ALA A 185 -2.11 -14.54 -21.27
N THR A 186 -1.64 -15.80 -21.27
CA THR A 186 -0.96 -16.37 -22.46
C THR A 186 -1.90 -17.05 -23.43
N THR A 187 -2.81 -17.90 -22.94
CA THR A 187 -3.76 -18.68 -23.76
C THR A 187 -5.01 -17.88 -24.07
N TYR A 188 -5.65 -17.32 -23.05
CA TYR A 188 -6.95 -16.64 -23.21
C TYR A 188 -6.83 -15.14 -23.51
N LYS A 189 -5.61 -14.58 -23.46
CA LYS A 189 -5.31 -13.15 -23.67
C LYS A 189 -6.15 -12.20 -22.80
N TYR A 190 -6.56 -12.65 -21.62
CA TYR A 190 -7.36 -11.86 -20.70
C TYR A 190 -6.59 -10.60 -20.27
N THR A 191 -7.27 -9.46 -20.39
CA THR A 191 -6.85 -8.18 -19.84
C THR A 191 -6.96 -8.17 -18.31
N ALA A 192 -6.46 -7.12 -17.66
CA ALA A 192 -6.71 -6.92 -16.22
C ALA A 192 -8.21 -6.84 -15.93
N ASP A 193 -9.00 -6.23 -16.83
CA ASP A 193 -10.45 -6.09 -16.71
C ASP A 193 -11.17 -7.43 -16.83
N ASP A 194 -10.76 -8.28 -17.79
CA ASP A 194 -11.25 -9.66 -17.92
C ASP A 194 -11.03 -10.46 -16.63
N VAL A 195 -9.83 -10.36 -16.05
CA VAL A 195 -9.49 -11.03 -14.79
C VAL A 195 -10.28 -10.43 -13.63
N PHE A 196 -10.47 -9.11 -13.56
CA PHE A 196 -11.26 -8.45 -12.53
C PHE A 196 -12.73 -8.88 -12.54
N VAL A 197 -13.31 -9.05 -13.73
CA VAL A 197 -14.69 -9.54 -13.91
C VAL A 197 -14.81 -11.03 -13.53
N LYS A 198 -13.81 -11.85 -13.86
CA LYS A 198 -13.85 -13.33 -13.68
C LYS A 198 -13.37 -13.80 -12.31
N ALA A 199 -12.48 -13.06 -11.65
CA ALA A 199 -11.97 -13.39 -10.33
C ALA A 199 -12.99 -13.06 -9.23
N TYR A 200 -13.19 -14.04 -8.34
CA TYR A 200 -14.06 -13.86 -7.19
C TYR A 200 -13.29 -13.18 -6.06
N PHE A 201 -13.72 -11.96 -5.71
CA PHE A 201 -13.21 -11.20 -4.59
C PHE A 201 -14.33 -11.01 -3.57
N PHE A 202 -14.13 -11.45 -2.34
CA PHE A 202 -15.08 -11.26 -1.23
C PHE A 202 -15.34 -9.78 -0.91
N TYR A 203 -14.35 -8.94 -1.19
CA TYR A 203 -14.38 -7.50 -1.03
C TYR A 203 -13.96 -6.82 -2.33
N ARG A 204 -14.67 -5.77 -2.71
CA ARG A 204 -14.35 -4.92 -3.86
C ARG A 204 -14.43 -3.47 -3.40
N SER A 205 -13.61 -2.61 -4.02
CA SER A 205 -13.59 -1.19 -3.73
C SER A 205 -13.24 -0.40 -4.99
N ALA A 206 -13.41 0.91 -4.91
CA ALA A 206 -13.14 1.85 -5.99
C ALA A 206 -11.86 2.66 -5.75
N MET A 207 -11.22 3.01 -6.86
CA MET A 207 -10.19 4.03 -6.97
C MET A 207 -10.58 4.94 -8.14
N VAL A 208 -10.52 6.24 -7.93
CA VAL A 208 -10.78 7.29 -8.93
C VAL A 208 -9.55 8.19 -8.99
N GLN A 209 -9.10 8.53 -10.19
CA GLN A 209 -7.94 9.38 -10.41
C GLN A 209 -8.28 10.51 -11.38
N SER A 210 -7.76 11.72 -11.14
CA SER A 210 -7.93 12.84 -12.06
C SER A 210 -7.06 12.64 -13.30
N TRP A 211 -7.60 12.95 -14.48
CA TRP A 211 -6.81 12.97 -15.71
C TRP A 211 -5.89 14.21 -15.81
N ASN A 212 -6.39 15.33 -15.28
CA ASN A 212 -5.72 16.62 -15.35
C ASN A 212 -4.44 16.65 -14.52
N LYS A 213 -3.46 17.38 -15.06
CA LYS A 213 -2.15 17.62 -14.45
C LYS A 213 -2.18 18.96 -13.74
N PHE A 214 -1.88 18.98 -12.44
CA PHE A 214 -1.76 20.21 -11.67
C PHE A 214 -0.29 20.58 -11.58
N CYS A 215 0.09 21.59 -12.37
CA CYS A 215 1.38 22.26 -12.21
C CYS A 215 1.20 23.36 -11.17
N TYR A 216 1.70 23.17 -9.96
CA TYR A 216 1.99 24.33 -9.12
C TYR A 216 3.14 25.07 -9.80
N ARG A 217 2.90 26.32 -10.20
CA ARG A 217 3.97 27.20 -10.68
C ARG A 217 4.93 27.43 -9.49
N TYR A 218 6.15 27.89 -9.75
CA TYR A 218 7.24 27.99 -8.77
C TYR A 218 6.91 28.72 -7.44
N GLN A 219 5.78 29.42 -7.34
CA GLN A 219 5.23 30.05 -6.14
C GLN A 219 4.42 29.12 -5.20
N GLY A 220 3.92 27.96 -5.66
CA GLY A 220 3.17 26.99 -4.84
C GLY A 220 1.64 27.06 -4.97
N GLY A 221 0.94 26.46 -4.00
CA GLY A 221 -0.52 26.47 -3.88
C GLY A 221 -1.06 25.48 -2.85
N MET A 222 -2.37 25.23 -2.87
CA MET A 222 -3.07 24.43 -1.86
C MET A 222 -4.15 23.53 -2.49
N ILE A 223 -4.28 22.30 -2.01
CA ILE A 223 -5.45 21.44 -2.20
C ILE A 223 -6.29 21.41 -0.92
N GLU A 224 -7.62 21.49 -1.07
CA GLU A 224 -8.59 21.42 0.01
C GLU A 224 -9.66 20.38 -0.35
N ALA A 225 -9.79 19.33 0.45
CA ALA A 225 -10.77 18.26 0.27
C ALA A 225 -11.69 18.16 1.48
N ARG A 226 -12.99 18.42 1.29
CA ARG A 226 -14.00 18.29 2.33
C ARG A 226 -14.66 16.91 2.25
N VAL A 227 -14.30 16.01 3.18
CA VAL A 227 -14.66 14.59 3.09
C VAL A 227 -15.22 14.02 4.40
N GLN A 228 -16.04 12.97 4.27
CA GLN A 228 -16.47 12.11 5.37
C GLN A 228 -15.91 10.70 5.12
N LEU A 229 -15.16 10.17 6.10
CA LEU A 229 -14.49 8.88 6.00
C LEU A 229 -15.49 7.70 6.09
N PRO A 230 -15.23 6.59 5.38
CA PRO A 230 -16.07 5.38 5.44
C PRO A 230 -16.00 4.70 6.81
N GLY A 231 -17.17 4.41 7.40
CA GLY A 231 -17.27 3.69 8.67
C GLY A 231 -18.69 3.26 9.04
N ALA A 232 -18.81 2.22 9.86
CA ALA A 232 -20.05 1.73 10.43
C ALA A 232 -20.47 2.63 11.62
N VAL A 233 -21.04 3.79 11.30
CA VAL A 233 -21.43 4.84 12.27
C VAL A 233 -22.95 5.02 12.42
N THR A 234 -23.76 4.10 11.91
CA THR A 234 -25.22 4.12 12.11
C THR A 234 -25.57 3.67 13.54
N LYS A 235 -26.73 4.11 14.07
CA LYS A 235 -27.24 3.58 15.36
C LYS A 235 -27.42 2.05 15.34
N ALA A 236 -27.76 1.48 14.18
CA ALA A 236 -27.95 0.04 14.00
C ALA A 236 -26.64 -0.77 14.11
N SER A 237 -25.50 -0.18 13.73
CA SER A 237 -24.18 -0.85 13.85
C SER A 237 -23.83 -1.22 15.29
N GLY A 238 -24.32 -0.46 16.28
CA GLY A 238 -23.93 -0.63 17.69
C GLY A 238 -22.52 -0.13 18.01
N ASN A 239 -21.94 0.74 17.17
CA ASN A 239 -20.62 1.31 17.39
C ASN A 239 -20.56 2.10 18.72
N PRO A 240 -19.73 1.68 19.71
CA PRO A 240 -19.69 2.28 21.04
C PRO A 240 -18.97 3.63 21.08
N ASP A 241 -18.21 4.00 20.03
CA ASP A 241 -17.59 5.32 19.97
C ASP A 241 -18.65 6.43 19.79
N LEU A 242 -19.82 6.12 19.19
CA LEU A 242 -20.93 7.06 19.00
C LEU A 242 -21.40 7.72 20.31
N ALA A 243 -21.31 7.00 21.43
CA ALA A 243 -21.69 7.51 22.75
C ALA A 243 -20.70 8.53 23.34
N LYS A 244 -19.45 8.57 22.84
CA LYS A 244 -18.36 9.42 23.35
C LYS A 244 -18.33 10.81 22.70
N GLY A 245 -19.16 11.03 21.67
CA GLY A 245 -19.26 12.30 20.94
C GLY A 245 -18.18 12.52 19.87
N LYS A 246 -18.47 13.43 18.93
CA LYS A 246 -17.66 13.67 17.73
C LYS A 246 -16.19 14.06 18.00
N ASN A 247 -15.90 14.74 19.10
CA ASN A 247 -14.55 15.18 19.47
C ASN A 247 -13.73 14.09 20.19
N SER A 248 -14.28 12.88 20.38
CA SER A 248 -13.52 11.77 20.99
C SER A 248 -12.60 11.08 19.98
N LYS A 249 -11.41 10.65 20.44
CA LYS A 249 -10.51 9.74 19.70
C LYS A 249 -11.31 8.49 19.30
N ALA A 250 -11.34 8.13 18.01
CA ALA A 250 -11.86 6.83 17.56
C ALA A 250 -11.01 5.71 18.19
N LYS A 251 -11.64 4.70 18.78
CA LYS A 251 -10.93 3.60 19.47
C LYS A 251 -11.29 2.22 18.95
N THR A 252 -12.47 2.06 18.33
CA THR A 252 -13.05 0.73 18.11
C THR A 252 -12.88 0.28 16.66
N THR A 253 -11.63 0.02 16.26
CA THR A 253 -11.16 -0.17 14.87
C THR A 253 -12.04 -1.04 13.96
N LYS A 254 -12.66 -2.10 14.50
CA LYS A 254 -13.57 -2.99 13.75
C LYS A 254 -14.78 -2.28 13.09
N TYR A 255 -15.19 -1.13 13.61
CA TYR A 255 -16.26 -0.32 13.01
C TYR A 255 -15.76 0.61 11.89
N TYR A 256 -14.46 0.70 11.66
CA TYR A 256 -13.84 1.48 10.58
C TYR A 256 -12.91 0.56 9.75
N PRO A 257 -13.47 -0.46 9.06
CA PRO A 257 -12.72 -1.59 8.48
C PRO A 257 -11.96 -1.25 7.18
N THR A 258 -11.91 0.03 6.81
CA THR A 258 -11.47 0.55 5.51
C THR A 258 -10.34 1.54 5.68
N TRP A 259 -9.46 1.60 4.67
CA TRP A 259 -8.32 2.51 4.60
C TRP A 259 -8.54 3.55 3.48
N PRO A 260 -9.26 4.65 3.75
CA PRO A 260 -9.43 5.73 2.79
C PRO A 260 -8.08 6.41 2.48
N GLY A 261 -7.88 6.73 1.20
CA GLY A 261 -6.73 7.46 0.68
C GLY A 261 -7.17 8.64 -0.20
N ILE A 262 -6.55 9.79 0.03
CA ILE A 262 -6.60 11.00 -0.80
C ILE A 262 -5.15 11.44 -0.95
N TRP A 263 -4.60 11.24 -2.13
CA TRP A 263 -3.16 11.40 -2.36
C TRP A 263 -2.89 11.92 -3.76
N MET A 264 -1.66 12.39 -3.97
CA MET A 264 -1.20 12.96 -5.21
C MET A 264 0.06 12.23 -5.67
N MET A 265 0.17 11.97 -6.98
CA MET A 265 1.33 11.32 -7.57
C MET A 265 1.89 12.15 -8.74
N GLY A 266 3.22 12.22 -8.88
CA GLY A 266 3.89 12.88 -9.99
C GLY A 266 3.53 12.25 -11.36
N ASN A 267 3.25 13.09 -12.36
CA ASN A 267 2.63 12.68 -13.64
C ASN A 267 3.48 11.78 -14.55
N LEU A 268 4.76 11.54 -14.24
CA LEU A 268 5.60 10.58 -14.96
C LEU A 268 5.27 9.12 -14.59
N GLY A 269 4.57 8.90 -13.47
CA GLY A 269 4.02 7.63 -13.05
C GLY A 269 2.48 7.63 -13.14
N ARG A 270 1.91 6.44 -13.36
CA ARG A 270 0.49 6.15 -13.18
C ARG A 270 0.35 5.09 -12.10
N ALA A 271 -0.38 5.43 -11.05
CA ALA A 271 -0.75 4.53 -9.97
C ALA A 271 -1.34 3.23 -10.51
N ILE A 272 -1.13 2.13 -9.79
CA ILE A 272 -1.44 0.75 -10.20
C ILE A 272 -0.83 0.26 -11.54
N PHE A 273 -0.10 1.09 -12.29
CA PHE A 273 0.54 0.73 -13.56
C PHE A 273 2.07 0.67 -13.46
N SER A 274 2.59 -0.46 -12.97
CA SER A 274 4.02 -0.68 -12.68
C SER A 274 4.96 -0.35 -13.85
N GLY A 275 4.52 -0.51 -15.10
CA GLY A 275 5.33 -0.15 -16.29
C GLY A 275 5.72 1.33 -16.38
N SER A 276 5.01 2.20 -15.65
CA SER A 276 5.33 3.62 -15.50
C SER A 276 5.99 3.97 -14.16
N THR A 277 5.67 3.25 -13.07
CA THR A 277 6.16 3.58 -11.73
C THR A 277 7.50 2.94 -11.39
N ASN A 278 7.85 1.80 -12.02
CA ASN A 278 9.14 1.13 -11.82
C ASN A 278 10.31 2.07 -12.14
N ARG A 279 11.21 2.28 -11.16
CA ARG A 279 12.35 3.22 -11.25
C ARG A 279 11.94 4.68 -11.48
N MET A 280 10.71 5.04 -11.13
CA MET A 280 10.16 6.40 -11.27
C MET A 280 9.55 6.88 -9.95
N TRP A 281 8.77 6.02 -9.31
CA TRP A 281 8.27 6.24 -7.95
C TRP A 281 9.26 5.71 -6.90
N PRO A 282 9.49 6.42 -5.79
CA PRO A 282 9.03 7.78 -5.45
C PRO A 282 10.15 8.83 -5.63
N PHE A 283 10.84 8.87 -6.78
CA PHE A 283 12.05 9.69 -6.91
C PHE A 283 11.80 11.20 -6.81
N SER A 284 12.65 11.86 -6.04
CA SER A 284 12.73 13.31 -5.85
C SER A 284 14.20 13.75 -5.87
N TYR A 285 14.89 13.41 -6.96
CA TYR A 285 16.35 13.45 -7.05
C TYR A 285 16.83 13.91 -8.43
N ASN A 286 17.81 14.81 -8.43
CA ASN A 286 18.33 15.50 -9.61
C ASN A 286 19.84 15.78 -9.48
N LYS A 287 20.62 14.72 -9.22
CA LYS A 287 22.09 14.78 -9.17
C LYS A 287 22.71 13.55 -9.84
N CYS A 288 23.85 13.73 -10.51
CA CYS A 288 24.65 12.63 -11.02
C CYS A 288 25.80 12.32 -10.05
N GLU A 289 25.59 11.37 -9.14
CA GLU A 289 26.53 10.98 -8.10
C GLU A 289 26.60 9.43 -8.04
N PRO A 290 27.21 8.77 -9.06
CA PRO A 290 27.14 7.31 -9.21
C PRO A 290 27.80 6.53 -8.07
N ASP A 291 28.76 7.14 -7.37
CA ASP A 291 29.40 6.57 -6.18
C ASP A 291 28.47 6.55 -4.94
N LEU A 292 27.42 7.39 -4.92
CA LEU A 292 26.42 7.48 -3.85
C LEU A 292 25.13 6.73 -4.20
N PHE A 293 24.71 6.79 -5.46
CA PHE A 293 23.48 6.17 -5.93
C PHE A 293 23.62 5.72 -7.38
N ASP A 294 23.47 4.41 -7.62
CA ASP A 294 23.51 3.83 -8.96
C ASP A 294 22.40 4.45 -9.84
N PRO A 295 22.77 5.23 -10.88
CA PRO A 295 21.81 5.97 -11.69
C PRO A 295 20.89 5.07 -12.50
N SER A 296 21.23 3.79 -12.70
CA SER A 296 20.38 2.83 -13.41
C SER A 296 19.08 2.50 -12.67
N ASN A 297 19.01 2.81 -11.37
CA ASN A 297 17.82 2.65 -10.54
C ASN A 297 16.82 3.82 -10.65
N GLN A 298 17.21 4.96 -11.22
CA GLN A 298 16.30 6.06 -11.57
C GLN A 298 16.16 6.14 -13.10
N ARG A 299 14.95 5.93 -13.62
CA ARG A 299 14.68 5.77 -15.07
C ARG A 299 14.96 7.04 -15.88
N ILE A 300 14.80 8.22 -15.28
CA ILE A 300 15.21 9.49 -15.86
C ILE A 300 16.19 10.08 -14.85
N SER A 301 17.48 9.83 -15.08
CA SER A 301 18.57 10.20 -14.16
C SER A 301 19.27 11.47 -14.64
N ALA A 302 19.84 12.23 -13.70
CA ALA A 302 20.68 13.38 -14.02
C ALA A 302 22.04 12.99 -14.63
N CYS A 303 22.37 11.69 -14.74
CA CYS A 303 23.53 11.19 -15.48
C CYS A 303 23.25 10.89 -16.97
N ASP A 304 22.04 11.16 -17.48
CA ASP A 304 21.68 10.88 -18.87
C ASP A 304 21.79 12.13 -19.74
N ASP A 305 22.77 12.15 -20.65
CA ASP A 305 22.94 13.20 -21.68
C ASP A 305 21.86 13.16 -22.77
N THR A 306 21.17 12.03 -22.94
CA THR A 306 20.25 11.77 -24.05
C THR A 306 18.96 11.03 -23.63
N PRO A 307 18.19 11.53 -22.64
CA PRO A 307 17.00 10.85 -22.11
C PRO A 307 15.84 10.72 -23.12
N GLY A 308 15.92 11.43 -24.25
CA GLY A 308 14.94 11.39 -25.33
C GLY A 308 13.58 11.99 -24.93
N TYR A 309 12.56 11.72 -25.75
CA TYR A 309 11.15 12.04 -25.47
C TYR A 309 10.82 13.50 -25.05
N GLY A 310 11.68 14.46 -25.40
CA GLY A 310 11.53 15.88 -25.01
C GLY A 310 11.92 16.18 -23.56
N LEU A 311 12.64 15.27 -22.90
CA LEU A 311 13.24 15.49 -21.58
C LEU A 311 14.57 16.26 -21.71
N ASN A 312 14.91 17.05 -20.70
CA ASN A 312 16.17 17.79 -20.67
C ASN A 312 17.36 16.85 -20.37
N PRO A 313 18.47 16.96 -21.10
CA PRO A 313 19.74 16.33 -20.72
C PRO A 313 20.15 16.68 -19.29
N ASN A 314 20.78 15.72 -18.60
CA ASN A 314 21.31 15.87 -17.25
C ASN A 314 20.28 16.35 -16.20
N GLN A 315 19.00 16.02 -16.40
CA GLN A 315 17.92 16.30 -15.44
C GLN A 315 17.28 15.01 -14.91
N GLY A 316 17.51 14.73 -13.63
CA GLY A 316 16.83 13.67 -12.89
C GLY A 316 15.37 14.02 -12.63
N ARG A 317 14.46 13.09 -12.89
CA ARG A 317 13.00 13.26 -12.79
C ARG A 317 12.35 12.04 -12.14
N GLY A 318 11.12 12.19 -11.66
CA GLY A 318 10.46 11.15 -10.87
C GLY A 318 8.94 11.20 -10.88
N ALA A 319 8.34 10.30 -10.10
CA ALA A 319 6.94 10.32 -9.75
C ALA A 319 6.82 10.22 -8.23
N PRO A 320 7.14 11.28 -7.48
CA PRO A 320 6.99 11.30 -6.03
C PRO A 320 5.51 11.31 -5.63
N GLU A 321 5.24 11.15 -4.34
CA GLU A 321 3.90 10.98 -3.79
C GLU A 321 3.70 11.85 -2.54
N ILE A 322 2.48 12.37 -2.37
CA ILE A 322 2.05 13.15 -1.20
C ILE A 322 0.65 12.70 -0.80
N ASP A 323 0.51 12.19 0.42
CA ASP A 323 -0.78 11.81 1.00
C ASP A 323 -1.42 13.01 1.71
N VAL A 324 -2.47 13.60 1.13
CA VAL A 324 -3.30 14.60 1.82
C VAL A 324 -3.98 13.96 3.03
N LEU A 325 -4.45 12.73 2.85
CA LEU A 325 -4.93 11.83 3.89
C LEU A 325 -4.65 10.39 3.44
N GLU A 326 -3.89 9.62 4.20
CA GLU A 326 -3.88 8.16 4.05
C GLU A 326 -4.05 7.51 5.43
N GLY A 327 -5.15 6.78 5.66
CA GLY A 327 -5.26 5.97 6.86
C GLY A 327 -6.67 5.56 7.24
N GLY A 328 -6.76 4.42 7.93
CA GLY A 328 -8.01 3.83 8.37
C GLY A 328 -8.00 3.42 9.83
N GLY A 329 -9.19 3.21 10.41
CA GLY A 329 -9.30 2.77 11.78
C GLY A 329 -9.28 3.94 12.76
N THR A 330 -8.15 4.13 13.42
CA THR A 330 -7.99 5.10 14.53
C THR A 330 -6.90 6.14 14.26
N LEU A 331 -6.17 6.01 13.15
CA LEU A 331 -5.02 6.85 12.76
C LEU A 331 -5.14 7.25 11.29
N VAL A 332 -4.66 8.46 10.98
CA VAL A 332 -4.35 8.91 9.62
C VAL A 332 -2.87 9.29 9.56
N SER A 333 -2.20 8.85 8.50
CA SER A 333 -0.89 9.32 8.08
C SER A 333 -1.04 10.55 7.21
N SER A 334 -0.15 11.50 7.46
CA SER A 334 0.18 12.61 6.56
C SER A 334 1.61 12.35 6.09
N SER A 335 1.80 12.01 4.81
CA SER A 335 3.06 11.45 4.29
C SER A 335 3.53 12.14 3.00
N LEU A 336 4.85 12.18 2.83
CA LEU A 336 5.47 12.29 1.50
C LEU A 336 6.46 11.14 1.29
N GLN A 337 6.45 10.54 0.10
CA GLN A 337 7.32 9.43 -0.28
C GLN A 337 8.41 9.99 -1.20
N ILE A 338 9.66 9.60 -0.91
CA ILE A 338 10.86 10.19 -1.48
C ILE A 338 11.94 9.14 -1.77
N GLY A 339 12.72 9.39 -2.82
CA GLY A 339 13.78 8.50 -3.28
C GLY A 339 14.95 9.29 -3.88
N PRO A 340 16.21 8.83 -3.74
CA PRO A 340 16.65 7.62 -3.03
C PRO A 340 16.44 7.68 -1.52
N GLY A 341 16.05 6.57 -0.90
CA GLY A 341 15.88 6.46 0.55
C GLY A 341 17.18 6.70 1.32
N MET A 342 17.06 7.10 2.59
CA MET A 342 18.19 7.36 3.48
C MET A 342 18.98 6.06 3.78
N PRO A 343 20.33 6.06 3.76
CA PRO A 343 21.14 4.90 4.13
C PRO A 343 20.98 4.49 5.61
N ASP A 344 21.20 3.21 5.92
CA ASP A 344 21.06 2.64 7.27
C ASP A 344 21.83 3.43 8.35
N ASP A 345 23.05 3.88 8.03
CA ASP A 345 23.95 4.68 8.89
C ASP A 345 23.29 5.92 9.51
N TYR A 346 22.26 6.47 8.86
CA TYR A 346 21.53 7.66 9.32
C TYR A 346 20.17 7.33 9.95
N ARG A 347 19.77 6.05 9.98
CA ARG A 347 18.50 5.60 10.56
C ARG A 347 18.63 5.30 12.06
N ILE A 348 17.52 4.87 12.65
CA ILE A 348 17.46 4.36 14.02
C ILE A 348 18.44 3.20 14.23
N VAL A 349 18.93 3.01 15.47
CA VAL A 349 19.93 1.96 15.76
C VAL A 349 19.29 0.57 15.51
N PRO A 350 19.96 -0.34 14.76
CA PRO A 350 19.42 -1.68 14.51
C PRO A 350 19.13 -2.44 15.80
N VAL A 351 17.98 -3.11 15.84
CA VAL A 351 17.56 -3.95 16.97
C VAL A 351 18.54 -5.10 17.17
N ASN A 352 19.01 -5.28 18.41
CA ASN A 352 19.85 -6.42 18.77
C ASN A 352 18.99 -7.59 19.25
N PHE A 353 18.68 -8.53 18.35
CA PHE A 353 17.86 -9.71 18.68
C PHE A 353 18.39 -10.58 19.83
N THR A 354 19.66 -10.45 20.23
CA THR A 354 20.20 -11.18 21.40
C THR A 354 19.68 -10.67 22.75
N THR A 355 19.08 -9.47 22.81
CA THR A 355 18.46 -8.90 24.02
C THR A 355 17.05 -9.46 24.29
N GLY A 356 16.50 -10.26 23.38
CA GLY A 356 15.09 -10.68 23.39
C GLY A 356 14.16 -9.75 22.61
N ASP A 357 14.68 -8.66 22.03
CA ASP A 357 13.91 -7.78 21.15
C ASP A 357 13.48 -8.48 19.85
N TYR A 358 12.33 -8.04 19.32
CA TYR A 358 11.81 -8.44 18.01
C TYR A 358 11.59 -7.19 17.17
N TYR A 359 11.75 -7.27 15.84
CA TYR A 359 11.79 -6.10 14.95
C TYR A 359 10.62 -5.11 15.12
N ALA A 360 9.42 -5.58 15.43
CA ALA A 360 8.25 -4.73 15.63
C ALA A 360 8.24 -3.95 16.97
N CYS A 361 9.21 -4.16 17.87
CA CYS A 361 9.37 -3.34 19.08
C CYS A 361 9.66 -1.86 18.76
N ILE A 362 10.28 -1.57 17.60
CA ILE A 362 10.61 -0.21 17.14
C ILE A 362 9.32 0.62 17.05
N TYR A 363 8.30 0.07 16.39
CA TYR A 363 7.00 0.73 16.20
C TYR A 363 6.18 0.85 17.50
N ALA A 364 6.53 0.08 18.53
CA ALA A 364 5.92 0.16 19.86
C ALA A 364 6.68 1.10 20.81
N GLY A 365 7.94 1.47 20.51
CA GLY A 365 8.82 2.18 21.43
C GLY A 365 9.23 1.35 22.66
N THR A 366 9.22 0.02 22.56
CA THR A 366 9.43 -0.91 23.68
C THR A 366 10.66 -1.81 23.55
N CYS A 367 11.57 -1.54 22.62
CA CYS A 367 12.84 -2.26 22.51
C CYS A 367 13.72 -2.04 23.75
N MET A 368 14.39 -3.09 24.18
CA MET A 368 15.44 -3.05 25.20
C MET A 368 16.77 -2.51 24.65
N THR A 369 17.02 -2.68 23.35
CA THR A 369 18.19 -2.15 22.64
C THR A 369 18.26 -0.63 22.78
N PRO A 370 19.35 -0.06 23.34
CA PRO A 370 19.54 1.39 23.41
C PRO A 370 19.51 2.02 22.02
N GLY A 371 18.70 3.06 21.84
CA GLY A 371 18.60 3.77 20.56
C GLY A 371 17.74 3.09 19.48
N ALA A 372 17.07 1.98 19.78
CA ALA A 372 16.17 1.31 18.84
C ALA A 372 14.69 1.77 18.93
N ASN A 373 14.34 2.64 19.90
CA ASN A 373 12.96 3.11 20.10
C ASN A 373 12.65 4.43 19.40
N TYR A 374 13.51 5.44 19.58
CA TYR A 374 13.36 6.76 18.99
C TYR A 374 14.72 7.25 18.48
N VAL A 375 14.72 8.06 17.43
CA VAL A 375 15.95 8.59 16.86
C VAL A 375 16.60 9.58 17.84
N ASP A 376 17.94 9.56 17.94
CA ASP A 376 18.76 10.41 18.83
C ASP A 376 18.41 10.28 20.35
N VAL A 377 17.73 9.20 20.75
CA VAL A 377 17.33 8.87 22.14
C VAL A 377 17.79 7.45 22.51
N PRO A 378 18.64 7.24 23.54
CA PRO A 378 19.23 8.24 24.42
C PRO A 378 20.28 9.10 23.71
N THR A 379 20.31 10.39 24.03
CA THR A 379 21.18 11.38 23.35
C THR A 379 22.67 11.09 23.57
N ALA A 380 23.05 10.61 24.76
CA ALA A 380 24.43 10.25 25.06
C ALA A 380 24.88 8.97 24.33
N TYR A 381 23.97 8.04 24.09
CA TYR A 381 24.25 6.81 23.35
C TYR A 381 24.52 7.13 21.87
N TYR A 382 23.62 7.88 21.23
CA TYR A 382 23.81 8.30 19.84
C TYR A 382 25.11 9.09 19.61
N LYS A 383 25.45 10.04 20.50
CA LYS A 383 26.72 10.78 20.45
C LYS A 383 27.98 9.90 20.60
N LYS A 384 27.85 8.73 21.22
CA LYS A 384 28.95 7.76 21.38
C LYS A 384 29.08 6.85 20.15
N GLU A 385 27.95 6.37 19.63
CA GLU A 385 27.95 5.43 18.49
C GLU A 385 28.20 6.13 17.13
N ARG A 386 27.84 7.41 16.98
CA ARG A 386 28.10 8.19 15.76
C ARG A 386 28.43 9.66 16.01
N SER A 387 29.30 10.22 15.17
CA SER A 387 29.76 11.62 15.23
C SER A 387 28.89 12.61 14.45
N TYR A 388 27.81 12.14 13.83
CA TYR A 388 26.92 12.89 12.94
C TYR A 388 25.45 12.68 13.36
N LYS A 389 24.57 13.55 12.84
CA LYS A 389 23.13 13.51 13.13
C LYS A 389 22.42 12.37 12.41
N SER A 390 21.29 11.94 12.95
CA SER A 390 20.47 10.85 12.41
C SER A 390 19.11 11.39 11.97
N TRP A 391 18.52 10.80 10.92
CA TRP A 391 17.17 11.10 10.41
C TRP A 391 16.96 12.54 9.89
N TYR A 392 15.80 12.77 9.29
CA TYR A 392 15.38 14.10 8.82
C TYR A 392 15.29 15.08 10.01
N GLN A 393 15.68 16.34 9.79
CA GLN A 393 15.78 17.38 10.82
C GLN A 393 14.76 18.49 10.56
N GLY A 394 14.28 19.17 11.62
CA GLY A 394 13.42 20.34 11.50
C GLY A 394 11.99 20.03 11.06
N LEU A 395 11.53 18.79 11.23
CA LEU A 395 10.13 18.41 10.98
C LEU A 395 9.21 19.12 11.98
N ARG A 396 8.07 19.62 11.49
CA ARG A 396 7.16 20.50 12.24
C ARG A 396 5.86 19.78 12.56
N TYR A 397 5.49 19.72 13.84
CA TYR A 397 4.29 19.02 14.32
C TYR A 397 3.43 19.97 15.15
N ALA A 398 2.11 19.90 15.00
CA ALA A 398 1.15 20.75 15.70
C ALA A 398 -0.10 19.96 16.14
N ALA A 399 -0.76 20.45 17.19
CA ALA A 399 -1.85 19.73 17.84
C ALA A 399 -3.14 19.71 16.99
N ASN A 400 -3.75 18.53 16.88
CA ASN A 400 -5.11 18.40 16.38
C ASN A 400 -6.10 18.84 17.48
N ASN A 401 -6.54 20.09 17.37
CA ASN A 401 -7.43 20.76 18.34
C ASN A 401 -8.89 20.28 18.28
N TYR A 402 -9.27 19.40 17.35
CA TYR A 402 -10.64 18.84 17.25
C TYR A 402 -10.91 17.71 18.24
N CYS A 403 -9.86 17.14 18.83
CA CYS A 403 -10.00 16.20 19.92
C CYS A 403 -10.30 16.89 21.24
N THR A 404 -11.10 16.26 22.09
CA THR A 404 -11.29 16.66 23.49
C THR A 404 -9.92 16.76 24.20
N PRO A 405 -9.62 17.88 24.88
CA PRO A 405 -8.41 18.02 25.69
C PRO A 405 -8.31 16.98 26.82
N ASP A 406 -7.09 16.58 27.09
CA ASP A 406 -6.67 15.70 28.17
C ASP A 406 -5.57 16.42 28.98
N PRO A 407 -5.77 16.71 30.27
CA PRO A 407 -4.77 17.41 31.09
C PRO A 407 -3.43 16.68 31.18
N ASP A 408 -3.41 15.35 31.09
CA ASP A 408 -2.20 14.54 31.25
C ASP A 408 -1.31 14.55 29.99
N GLU A 409 -1.89 14.92 28.83
CA GLU A 409 -1.20 15.08 27.55
C GLU A 409 -0.65 16.51 27.36
N LYS A 410 -0.88 17.43 28.32
CA LYS A 410 -0.56 18.86 28.19
C LYS A 410 0.91 19.17 28.52
N GLN A 411 1.65 19.62 27.52
CA GLN A 411 3.06 19.97 27.65
C GLN A 411 3.32 21.46 27.90
N ARG A 412 4.53 21.77 28.39
CA ARG A 412 5.06 23.14 28.52
C ARG A 412 6.39 23.26 27.78
N TYR A 413 6.51 24.24 26.89
CA TYR A 413 7.73 24.51 26.11
C TYR A 413 9.01 24.58 26.96
N LYS A 414 8.95 25.25 28.12
CA LYS A 414 10.10 25.37 29.04
C LYS A 414 10.57 24.04 29.61
N THR A 415 9.67 23.07 29.84
CA THR A 415 10.01 21.74 30.35
C THR A 415 10.75 20.94 29.27
N ILE A 416 10.15 20.83 28.08
CA ILE A 416 10.72 20.05 26.97
C ILE A 416 12.06 20.62 26.50
N THR A 417 12.17 21.94 26.37
CA THR A 417 13.44 22.57 25.97
C THR A 417 14.53 22.47 27.05
N ALA A 418 14.18 22.34 28.33
CA ALA A 418 15.16 22.02 29.37
C ALA A 418 15.64 20.56 29.25
N SER A 419 14.71 19.62 29.06
CA SER A 419 15.03 18.19 28.86
C SER A 419 15.97 17.97 27.67
N LEU A 420 15.65 18.55 26.50
CA LEU A 420 16.47 18.43 25.29
C LEU A 420 17.87 19.08 25.44
N LYS A 421 18.00 20.15 26.23
CA LYS A 421 19.30 20.79 26.51
C LYS A 421 20.18 19.95 27.44
N THR A 422 19.60 19.33 28.46
CA THR A 422 20.31 18.38 29.33
C THR A 422 20.66 17.09 28.56
N GLY A 423 19.84 16.72 27.58
CA GLY A 423 19.99 15.50 26.79
C GLY A 423 19.22 14.34 27.43
N ILE A 424 18.54 13.55 26.61
CA ILE A 424 17.66 12.50 27.09
C ILE A 424 18.48 11.27 27.47
N THR A 425 18.39 10.86 28.74
CA THR A 425 19.05 9.67 29.30
C THR A 425 18.24 8.40 29.16
N ASN A 426 16.92 8.51 29.07
CA ASN A 426 16.00 7.38 29.02
C ASN A 426 16.02 6.73 27.63
N ASN A 427 15.77 5.42 27.55
CA ASN A 427 15.62 4.70 26.27
C ASN A 427 14.21 4.85 25.67
N SER A 428 13.36 5.70 26.25
CA SER A 428 11.98 5.94 25.82
C SER A 428 11.57 7.39 26.06
N CYS A 429 10.61 7.86 25.25
CA CYS A 429 9.99 9.16 25.40
C CYS A 429 8.82 9.14 26.39
N SER A 430 8.58 10.30 27.03
CA SER A 430 7.39 10.59 27.83
C SER A 430 7.01 12.07 27.68
N SER A 431 5.82 12.43 28.16
CA SER A 431 5.23 13.77 28.02
C SER A 431 6.04 14.91 28.65
N ASP A 432 6.95 14.64 29.60
CA ASP A 432 7.87 15.64 30.17
C ASP A 432 9.30 15.57 29.60
N VAL A 433 9.63 14.51 28.85
CA VAL A 433 11.00 14.23 28.40
C VAL A 433 11.22 14.58 26.92
N CYS A 434 10.24 14.28 26.06
CA CYS A 434 10.31 14.50 24.61
C CYS A 434 9.22 15.48 24.13
N PRO A 435 9.38 16.11 22.95
CA PRO A 435 8.27 16.75 22.23
C PRO A 435 7.09 15.79 22.06
N ALA A 436 5.86 16.32 21.97
CA ALA A 436 4.64 15.50 21.90
C ALA A 436 4.56 14.59 20.66
N SER A 437 5.35 14.86 19.62
CA SER A 437 5.49 13.98 18.45
C SER A 437 6.43 12.79 18.69
N ASN A 438 7.20 12.78 19.79
CA ASN A 438 8.38 11.94 20.04
C ASN A 438 9.56 12.17 19.07
N ASP A 439 9.51 13.19 18.21
CA ASP A 439 10.66 13.60 17.38
C ASP A 439 11.49 14.65 18.11
N VAL A 440 12.68 14.25 18.58
CA VAL A 440 13.62 15.13 19.29
C VAL A 440 14.45 16.02 18.36
N ASN A 441 14.39 15.77 17.05
CA ASN A 441 15.01 16.58 16.00
C ASN A 441 14.00 17.47 15.26
N GLY A 442 12.74 17.48 15.72
CA GLY A 442 11.69 18.38 15.23
C GLY A 442 11.94 19.85 15.59
N ASP A 443 11.36 20.75 14.81
CA ASP A 443 11.37 22.18 15.09
C ASP A 443 10.48 22.50 16.30
N LEU A 444 10.94 23.39 17.19
CA LEU A 444 10.23 23.88 18.39
C LEU A 444 10.03 25.40 18.40
N SER A 445 10.24 26.07 17.26
CA SER A 445 9.96 27.49 17.08
C SER A 445 8.46 27.82 17.18
N LEU A 446 8.13 29.10 17.19
CA LEU A 446 6.74 29.56 17.16
C LEU A 446 6.10 29.24 15.81
N ILE A 447 4.85 28.76 15.85
CA ILE A 447 4.04 28.52 14.66
C ILE A 447 3.87 29.86 13.92
N ASP A 448 4.31 29.89 12.66
CA ASP A 448 4.34 31.09 11.80
C ASP A 448 5.00 32.33 12.43
N GLY A 449 5.89 32.14 13.40
CA GLY A 449 6.57 33.21 14.13
C GLY A 449 5.65 34.08 15.01
N LYS A 450 4.42 33.63 15.30
CA LYS A 450 3.36 34.44 15.92
C LYS A 450 2.69 33.72 17.10
N GLY A 451 2.16 34.50 18.04
CA GLY A 451 1.42 33.99 19.19
C GLY A 451 2.28 33.20 20.18
N GLU A 452 1.66 32.28 20.91
CA GLU A 452 2.29 31.44 21.95
C GLU A 452 2.40 29.96 21.56
N GLY A 453 1.90 29.59 20.37
CA GLY A 453 1.91 28.22 19.88
C GLY A 453 3.31 27.84 19.39
N HIS A 454 3.86 26.74 19.92
CA HIS A 454 5.14 26.18 19.48
C HIS A 454 4.92 24.89 18.69
N TRP A 455 5.70 24.68 17.65
CA TRP A 455 5.84 23.37 17.02
C TRP A 455 6.36 22.34 18.04
N GLY A 456 5.97 21.07 17.90
CA GLY A 456 6.37 19.96 18.75
C GLY A 456 5.81 19.95 20.19
N ILE A 457 5.09 20.99 20.64
CA ILE A 457 4.57 21.11 22.01
C ILE A 457 3.04 20.99 22.04
N ASN A 458 2.50 20.06 22.83
CA ASN A 458 1.05 19.91 23.04
C ASN A 458 0.52 20.86 24.13
N SER A 459 0.54 22.19 23.89
CA SER A 459 0.08 23.19 24.87
C SER A 459 -1.41 23.08 25.24
N ASN A 460 -2.22 22.45 24.38
CA ASN A 460 -3.66 22.27 24.58
C ASN A 460 -4.04 20.91 25.20
N GLY A 461 -3.13 19.93 25.22
CA GLY A 461 -3.43 18.57 25.69
C GLY A 461 -4.37 17.80 24.76
N THR A 462 -4.49 18.17 23.48
CA THR A 462 -5.41 17.50 22.54
C THR A 462 -4.71 16.34 21.82
N CYS A 463 -5.30 15.80 20.74
CA CYS A 463 -4.62 14.82 19.90
C CYS A 463 -3.36 15.43 19.28
N TYR A 464 -2.28 14.65 19.22
CA TYR A 464 -1.02 15.09 18.62
C TYR A 464 -0.54 14.12 17.54
N PRO A 465 0.00 14.59 16.41
CA PRO A 465 0.67 13.75 15.43
C PRO A 465 1.97 13.19 15.99
N LEU A 466 2.10 11.87 15.97
CA LEU A 466 3.32 11.16 16.35
C LEU A 466 4.21 10.96 15.13
N PHE A 467 5.51 11.13 15.31
CA PHE A 467 6.50 10.80 14.30
C PHE A 467 6.49 9.30 14.01
N ASN A 468 6.66 8.95 12.73
CA ASN A 468 6.73 7.57 12.28
C ASN A 468 8.18 7.21 11.92
N VAL A 469 8.76 6.22 12.61
CA VAL A 469 10.13 5.72 12.37
C VAL A 469 10.17 4.83 11.12
N TYR A 470 9.84 5.39 9.95
CA TYR A 470 9.80 4.60 8.73
C TYR A 470 11.23 4.17 8.33
N THR A 471 11.55 2.89 8.43
CA THR A 471 12.89 2.36 8.11
C THR A 471 13.17 2.26 6.61
N GLY A 472 12.30 2.81 5.77
CA GLY A 472 12.33 2.65 4.33
C GLY A 472 11.80 1.28 3.91
N SER A 473 11.81 1.04 2.60
CA SER A 473 11.62 -0.29 2.02
C SER A 473 12.44 -0.40 0.73
N TYR A 474 12.94 -1.59 0.42
CA TYR A 474 13.63 -1.82 -0.85
C TYR A 474 12.63 -2.26 -1.92
N LEU A 475 12.54 -1.45 -2.97
CA LEU A 475 11.90 -1.83 -4.22
C LEU A 475 12.91 -2.59 -5.06
N CYS A 476 12.63 -3.85 -5.32
CA CYS A 476 13.52 -4.74 -6.04
C CYS A 476 12.84 -5.32 -7.27
N ASP A 477 13.66 -5.67 -8.26
CA ASP A 477 13.24 -6.62 -9.25
C ASP A 477 13.05 -8.02 -8.59
N PRO A 478 11.92 -8.70 -8.79
CA PRO A 478 11.72 -10.15 -8.71
C PRO A 478 12.86 -11.15 -8.91
N ASP A 479 13.90 -10.86 -9.72
CA ASP A 479 15.03 -11.79 -9.92
C ASP A 479 16.23 -11.43 -9.02
N ASN A 480 16.12 -10.35 -8.24
CA ASN A 480 17.12 -9.81 -7.34
C ASN A 480 17.34 -10.72 -6.13
N THR A 481 18.60 -10.85 -5.73
CA THR A 481 19.04 -11.68 -4.60
C THR A 481 19.35 -10.86 -3.35
N TYR A 482 19.20 -9.53 -3.40
CA TYR A 482 19.61 -8.64 -2.32
C TYR A 482 18.76 -8.81 -1.05
N SER A 483 19.41 -9.00 0.09
CA SER A 483 18.80 -9.48 1.34
C SER A 483 17.73 -8.57 1.93
N LYS A 484 17.71 -7.27 1.59
CA LYS A 484 16.69 -6.32 2.07
C LYS A 484 15.43 -6.27 1.20
N CYS A 485 15.39 -6.96 0.05
CA CYS A 485 14.18 -7.10 -0.75
C CYS A 485 13.09 -7.81 0.08
N ALA A 486 11.81 -7.45 -0.09
CA ALA A 486 10.72 -8.08 0.66
C ALA A 486 10.56 -9.59 0.41
N ALA A 487 11.03 -10.07 -0.74
CA ALA A 487 11.13 -11.48 -1.10
C ALA A 487 12.34 -11.66 -2.06
N PRO A 488 13.57 -11.84 -1.53
CA PRO A 488 14.76 -12.04 -2.36
C PRO A 488 14.70 -13.41 -3.03
N ARG A 489 15.08 -13.49 -4.32
CA ARG A 489 15.11 -14.76 -5.05
C ARG A 489 16.22 -15.64 -4.52
N ASN A 490 15.88 -16.83 -3.99
CA ASN A 490 16.86 -17.87 -3.73
C ASN A 490 17.39 -18.44 -5.05
N GLU A 491 18.66 -18.18 -5.36
CA GLU A 491 19.26 -18.57 -6.63
C GLU A 491 19.56 -20.07 -6.77
N THR A 492 19.59 -20.80 -5.66
CA THR A 492 19.81 -22.26 -5.64
C THR A 492 18.52 -23.04 -5.94
N THR A 493 17.35 -22.45 -5.64
CA THR A 493 16.04 -23.09 -5.82
C THR A 493 15.23 -22.52 -6.99
N THR A 494 15.40 -21.22 -7.31
CA THR A 494 14.54 -20.48 -8.24
C THR A 494 15.34 -19.83 -9.38
N PRO A 495 15.19 -20.31 -10.65
CA PRO A 495 15.79 -19.68 -11.83
C PRO A 495 15.31 -18.24 -12.06
N LYS A 496 16.11 -17.42 -12.76
CA LYS A 496 15.72 -16.06 -13.15
C LYS A 496 14.53 -16.09 -14.12
N SER A 497 13.51 -15.26 -13.85
CA SER A 497 12.36 -15.03 -14.73
C SER A 497 12.70 -14.19 -15.96
N ASN A 498 13.72 -13.33 -15.87
CA ASN A 498 14.13 -12.33 -16.85
C ASN A 498 12.98 -11.40 -17.31
N ALA A 499 11.96 -11.24 -16.47
CA ALA A 499 10.75 -10.52 -16.84
C ALA A 499 10.87 -9.00 -16.75
N MET A 500 12.01 -8.47 -16.29
CA MET A 500 12.42 -7.07 -16.41
C MET A 500 13.93 -6.92 -16.19
N SER A 501 14.50 -5.76 -16.50
CA SER A 501 15.87 -5.39 -16.12
C SER A 501 16.04 -5.42 -14.60
N SER A 502 17.22 -5.83 -14.12
CA SER A 502 17.51 -5.83 -12.69
C SER A 502 17.52 -4.40 -12.13
N PHE A 503 17.02 -4.24 -10.91
CA PHE A 503 17.11 -3.01 -10.14
C PHE A 503 16.90 -3.33 -8.65
N ASN A 504 17.55 -2.58 -7.77
CA ASN A 504 17.11 -2.47 -6.38
C ASN A 504 17.41 -1.05 -5.86
N TYR A 505 16.45 -0.45 -5.18
CA TYR A 505 16.66 0.84 -4.52
C TYR A 505 15.80 0.96 -3.28
N GLN A 506 16.32 1.68 -2.29
CA GLN A 506 15.56 2.04 -1.11
C GLN A 506 14.65 3.22 -1.44
N MET A 507 13.40 3.16 -0.99
CA MET A 507 12.50 4.30 -0.88
C MET A 507 12.32 4.70 0.58
N ASP A 508 12.00 5.96 0.81
CA ASP A 508 11.60 6.50 2.11
C ASP A 508 10.19 7.08 2.08
N ALA A 509 9.64 7.28 3.27
CA ALA A 509 8.48 8.11 3.52
C ALA A 509 8.73 8.95 4.78
N ILE A 510 8.55 10.26 4.69
CA ILE A 510 8.46 11.13 5.86
C ILE A 510 6.99 11.24 6.21
N SER A 511 6.60 10.81 7.41
CA SER A 511 5.20 10.77 7.81
C SER A 511 4.97 11.09 9.29
N ALA A 512 3.79 11.63 9.57
CA ALA A 512 3.26 11.79 10.91
C ALA A 512 1.90 11.08 11.02
N ASN A 513 1.76 10.19 11.99
CA ASN A 513 0.52 9.46 12.27
C ASN A 513 -0.26 10.17 13.37
N TRP A 514 -1.47 10.63 13.10
CA TRP A 514 -2.28 11.38 14.06
C TRP A 514 -3.61 10.67 14.41
N PRO A 515 -4.05 10.70 15.68
CA PRO A 515 -5.31 10.08 16.09
C PRO A 515 -6.54 10.75 15.49
N VAL A 516 -7.39 9.95 14.85
CA VAL A 516 -8.63 10.42 14.21
C VAL A 516 -9.73 10.61 15.26
N HIS A 517 -10.37 11.78 15.24
CA HIS A 517 -11.58 12.03 16.04
C HIS A 517 -12.83 11.50 15.32
N LEU A 518 -13.83 11.03 16.06
CA LEU A 518 -15.04 10.42 15.51
C LEU A 518 -15.77 11.29 14.48
N GLY A 519 -15.66 12.61 14.60
CA GLY A 519 -16.19 13.61 13.65
C GLY A 519 -15.81 13.33 12.20
N ALA A 520 -14.61 12.82 11.92
CA ALA A 520 -14.18 12.46 10.57
C ALA A 520 -15.02 11.35 9.93
N TYR A 521 -15.64 10.47 10.73
CA TYR A 521 -16.53 9.41 10.26
C TYR A 521 -18.02 9.81 10.29
N THR A 522 -18.42 10.75 11.15
CA THR A 522 -19.84 11.13 11.32
C THR A 522 -20.23 12.39 10.55
N ASN A 523 -19.27 13.26 10.25
CA ASN A 523 -19.44 14.56 9.61
C ASN A 523 -18.44 14.71 8.45
N PHE A 524 -18.62 15.76 7.65
CA PHE A 524 -17.58 16.22 6.74
C PHE A 524 -16.52 17.01 7.51
N VAL A 525 -15.26 16.71 7.24
CA VAL A 525 -14.08 17.42 7.75
C VAL A 525 -13.26 17.96 6.57
N VAL A 526 -12.71 19.15 6.72
CA VAL A 526 -11.87 19.82 5.71
C VAL A 526 -10.40 19.45 5.92
N TYR A 527 -9.82 18.75 4.95
CA TYR A 527 -8.41 18.41 4.89
C TYR A 527 -7.73 19.32 3.89
N GLN A 528 -6.62 19.91 4.28
CA GLN A 528 -5.89 20.88 3.48
C GLN A 528 -4.42 20.47 3.40
N LEU A 529 -3.83 20.69 2.24
CA LEU A 529 -2.40 20.52 2.01
C LEU A 529 -1.90 21.72 1.21
N GLU A 530 -1.10 22.55 1.84
CA GLU A 530 -0.35 23.64 1.22
C GLU A 530 1.02 23.10 0.81
N TRP A 531 1.43 23.42 -0.42
CA TRP A 531 2.65 22.93 -1.02
C TRP A 531 3.33 24.08 -1.78
N VAL A 532 4.51 24.46 -1.29
CA VAL A 532 5.40 25.44 -1.89
C VAL A 532 6.66 24.72 -2.38
N THR A 533 7.04 24.95 -3.63
CA THR A 533 8.19 24.33 -4.30
C THR A 533 9.51 25.04 -4.00
N GLY A 534 10.64 24.46 -4.42
CA GLY A 534 11.95 25.09 -4.31
C GLY A 534 12.62 24.97 -2.94
N LYS A 535 13.80 25.59 -2.80
CA LYS A 535 14.72 25.42 -1.66
C LYS A 535 14.20 25.96 -0.32
N ASN A 536 13.32 26.96 -0.37
CA ASN A 536 12.68 27.57 0.80
C ASN A 536 11.20 27.14 0.95
N GLY A 537 10.74 26.23 0.09
CA GLY A 537 9.38 25.70 0.11
C GLY A 537 9.14 24.69 1.24
N TYR A 538 7.91 24.19 1.32
CA TYR A 538 7.46 23.24 2.32
C TYR A 538 6.21 22.48 1.82
N VAL A 539 5.90 21.35 2.45
CA VAL A 539 4.57 20.72 2.40
C VAL A 539 3.98 20.82 3.80
N ARG A 540 2.83 21.47 3.94
CA ARG A 540 2.11 21.68 5.20
C ARG A 540 0.72 21.05 5.11
N TRP A 541 0.45 20.12 6.03
CA TRP A 541 -0.87 19.55 6.27
C TRP A 541 -1.63 20.40 7.28
N MET A 542 -2.88 20.69 6.94
CA MET A 542 -3.82 21.41 7.79
C MET A 542 -5.14 20.63 7.90
N LEU A 543 -5.80 20.76 9.04
CA LEU A 543 -7.13 20.23 9.31
C LEU A 543 -8.00 21.39 9.75
N GLU A 544 -9.04 21.68 8.95
CA GLU A 544 -9.96 22.81 9.19
C GLU A 544 -9.20 24.14 9.45
N GLY A 545 -8.23 24.47 8.60
CA GLY A 545 -7.40 25.67 8.69
C GLY A 545 -6.33 25.68 9.79
N ASN A 546 -6.18 24.62 10.58
CA ASN A 546 -5.17 24.51 11.64
C ASN A 546 -4.01 23.62 11.17
N PRO A 547 -2.73 24.01 11.32
CA PRO A 547 -1.60 23.16 10.96
C PRO A 547 -1.57 21.89 11.83
N LEU A 548 -1.18 20.76 11.20
CA LEU A 548 -0.93 19.48 11.86
C LEU A 548 0.51 19.02 11.71
N PHE A 549 1.02 19.05 10.47
CA PHE A 549 2.35 18.55 10.15
C PHE A 549 2.94 19.41 9.03
N GLU A 550 4.25 19.62 9.03
CA GLU A 550 4.94 20.29 7.94
C GLU A 550 6.35 19.70 7.75
N VAL A 551 6.73 19.51 6.49
CA VAL A 551 8.08 19.16 6.06
C VAL A 551 8.63 20.32 5.23
N ALA A 552 9.61 21.02 5.78
CA ALA A 552 10.33 22.06 5.05
C ALA A 552 11.28 21.43 4.01
N SER A 553 11.51 22.10 2.89
CA SER A 553 12.44 21.66 1.85
C SER A 553 13.87 21.49 2.39
N GLU A 554 14.25 22.25 3.41
CA GLU A 554 15.54 22.07 4.09
C GLU A 554 15.69 20.73 4.80
N SER A 555 14.60 20.12 5.29
CA SER A 555 14.64 18.82 5.97
C SER A 555 15.14 17.69 5.05
N ILE A 556 14.91 17.81 3.74
CA ILE A 556 15.26 16.80 2.73
C ILE A 556 16.41 17.20 1.81
N SER A 557 16.75 18.50 1.74
CA SER A 557 17.92 19.01 1.00
C SER A 557 19.16 19.21 1.89
N LYS A 558 19.00 19.45 3.20
CA LYS A 558 20.09 19.51 4.20
C LYS A 558 20.09 18.26 5.10
N VAL A 559 20.07 17.07 4.48
CA VAL A 559 20.12 15.80 5.23
C VAL A 559 21.41 15.66 6.03
N PRO A 560 21.43 14.94 7.16
CA PRO A 560 22.66 14.68 7.89
C PRO A 560 23.71 13.96 7.04
N GLN A 561 24.99 14.31 7.25
CA GLN A 561 26.12 13.74 6.52
C GLN A 561 27.19 13.24 7.50
N ASN A 562 27.78 12.08 7.18
CA ASN A 562 29.06 11.64 7.76
C ASN A 562 30.23 12.35 7.06
N SER A 563 31.48 12.03 7.46
CA SER A 563 32.70 12.61 6.86
C SER A 563 32.81 12.41 5.34
N ASN A 564 32.19 11.34 4.82
CA ASN A 564 32.28 10.91 3.43
C ASN A 564 31.05 11.37 2.61
N LYS A 565 30.13 12.12 3.22
CA LYS A 565 28.88 12.62 2.62
C LYS A 565 28.03 11.54 1.95
N THR A 566 27.85 10.40 2.61
CA THR A 566 27.16 9.24 1.99
C THR A 566 25.63 9.35 1.91
N ASN A 567 25.01 10.45 2.35
CA ASN A 567 23.55 10.62 2.31
C ASN A 567 23.12 11.41 1.06
N PRO A 568 22.34 10.83 0.12
CA PRO A 568 21.91 11.54 -1.08
C PRO A 568 20.92 12.65 -0.75
N GLU A 569 21.34 13.90 -0.98
CA GLU A 569 20.53 15.11 -0.84
C GLU A 569 19.41 15.12 -1.88
N LYS A 570 18.16 15.29 -1.43
CA LYS A 570 16.98 15.29 -2.31
C LYS A 570 16.59 16.71 -2.70
N ILE A 571 15.80 16.83 -3.75
CA ILE A 571 15.07 18.05 -4.07
C ILE A 571 13.67 18.00 -3.48
N MET A 572 13.04 19.17 -3.39
CA MET A 572 11.62 19.26 -3.08
C MET A 572 10.80 18.51 -4.14
N LEU A 573 9.62 18.04 -3.76
CA LEU A 573 8.66 17.52 -4.72
C LEU A 573 8.24 18.71 -5.60
N GLU A 574 8.60 18.65 -6.88
CA GLU A 574 8.42 19.72 -7.89
C GLU A 574 7.74 19.19 -9.17
N GLU A 575 7.44 17.90 -9.21
CA GLU A 575 6.77 17.25 -10.34
C GLU A 575 5.29 17.62 -10.39
N PRO A 576 4.73 18.03 -11.54
CA PRO A 576 3.29 18.23 -11.67
C PRO A 576 2.53 16.96 -11.27
N MET A 577 1.53 17.06 -10.41
CA MET A 577 0.84 15.91 -9.84
C MET A 577 -0.59 15.74 -10.39
N TYR A 578 -1.19 14.60 -10.11
CA TYR A 578 -2.62 14.32 -10.30
C TYR A 578 -3.16 13.68 -9.01
N ILE A 579 -4.46 13.84 -8.75
CA ILE A 579 -5.10 13.45 -7.48
C ILE A 579 -5.76 12.09 -7.62
N ILE A 580 -5.67 11.28 -6.58
CA ILE A 580 -6.24 9.94 -6.47
C ILE A 580 -7.10 9.88 -5.20
N PHE A 581 -8.27 9.26 -5.33
CA PHE A 581 -9.18 8.95 -4.24
C PHE A 581 -9.45 7.44 -4.25
N ASN A 582 -9.21 6.75 -3.13
CA ASN A 582 -9.47 5.32 -3.02
C ASN A 582 -9.96 4.94 -1.62
N VAL A 583 -10.54 3.75 -1.52
CA VAL A 583 -10.84 3.11 -0.23
C VAL A 583 -10.19 1.73 -0.25
N ALA A 584 -8.97 1.62 0.25
CA ALA A 584 -8.24 0.36 0.25
C ALA A 584 -8.74 -0.59 1.37
N LEU A 585 -8.50 -1.88 1.17
CA LEU A 585 -8.84 -2.97 2.07
C LEU A 585 -7.69 -3.98 2.07
N SER A 586 -7.23 -4.39 3.26
CA SER A 586 -6.12 -5.32 3.43
C SER A 586 -6.40 -6.29 4.57
N SER A 587 -5.89 -7.52 4.47
CA SER A 587 -5.97 -8.53 5.53
C SER A 587 -4.90 -8.39 6.61
N SER A 588 -3.99 -7.42 6.50
CA SER A 588 -2.80 -7.27 7.36
C SER A 588 -2.62 -5.87 7.95
N TRP A 589 -3.53 -4.93 7.70
CA TRP A 589 -3.44 -3.55 8.21
C TRP A 589 -4.25 -3.39 9.51
N GLY A 590 -3.97 -2.31 10.25
CA GLY A 590 -4.73 -1.96 11.47
C GLY A 590 -6.24 -1.88 11.22
N ALA A 591 -6.64 -1.25 10.10
CA ALA A 591 -7.99 -1.35 9.56
C ALA A 591 -8.08 -2.57 8.61
N THR A 592 -8.78 -3.61 9.06
CA THR A 592 -8.98 -4.87 8.33
C THR A 592 -10.48 -5.16 8.18
N PRO A 593 -10.96 -5.62 7.00
CA PRO A 593 -12.35 -6.02 6.82
C PRO A 593 -12.73 -7.25 7.66
N PRO A 594 -14.00 -7.36 8.12
CA PRO A 594 -14.46 -8.54 8.84
C PRO A 594 -14.18 -9.83 8.08
N ASN A 595 -13.70 -10.87 8.77
CA ASN A 595 -13.41 -12.17 8.16
C ASN A 595 -12.52 -12.10 6.89
N ALA A 596 -11.49 -11.25 6.87
CA ALA A 596 -10.64 -11.02 5.69
C ALA A 596 -10.21 -12.32 4.97
N GLY A 597 -10.47 -12.37 3.66
CA GLY A 597 -10.30 -13.58 2.84
C GLY A 597 -11.48 -14.56 2.88
N LYS A 598 -12.62 -14.16 3.43
CA LYS A 598 -13.92 -14.81 3.36
C LYS A 598 -15.01 -13.75 3.17
N GLU A 599 -16.25 -14.18 2.99
CA GLU A 599 -17.41 -13.29 3.02
C GLU A 599 -17.52 -12.55 4.36
N CYS A 600 -18.04 -11.32 4.34
CA CYS A 600 -18.05 -10.44 5.51
C CYS A 600 -18.64 -11.09 6.76
N ARG A 601 -19.79 -11.76 6.63
CA ARG A 601 -20.46 -12.44 7.76
C ARG A 601 -19.77 -13.75 8.19
N GLY A 602 -18.84 -14.28 7.41
CA GLY A 602 -18.15 -15.54 7.70
C GLY A 602 -19.11 -16.72 7.78
N ASN A 603 -19.33 -17.23 9.00
CA ASN A 603 -20.32 -18.27 9.30
C ASN A 603 -21.64 -17.71 9.87
N GLY A 604 -21.79 -16.39 10.00
CA GLY A 604 -22.97 -15.70 10.52
C GLY A 604 -23.15 -15.75 12.05
N THR A 605 -22.24 -16.35 12.83
CA THR A 605 -22.46 -16.54 14.28
C THR A 605 -22.07 -15.35 15.15
N ASP A 606 -21.31 -14.39 14.65
CA ASP A 606 -20.91 -13.19 15.39
C ASP A 606 -21.90 -12.04 15.13
N PRO A 607 -22.73 -11.63 16.12
CA PRO A 607 -23.74 -10.60 15.94
C PRO A 607 -23.16 -9.18 15.81
N VAL A 608 -21.91 -8.95 16.24
CA VAL A 608 -21.23 -7.66 16.07
C VAL A 608 -20.70 -7.55 14.64
N VAL A 609 -20.04 -8.60 14.14
CA VAL A 609 -19.60 -8.67 12.74
C VAL A 609 -20.79 -8.55 11.80
N ASN A 610 -21.91 -9.25 12.06
CA ASN A 610 -23.11 -9.14 11.23
C ASN A 610 -23.59 -7.68 11.11
N LYS A 611 -23.71 -6.93 12.21
CA LYS A 611 -24.09 -5.50 12.21
C LYS A 611 -23.10 -4.59 11.47
N ILE A 612 -21.81 -4.90 11.52
CA ILE A 612 -20.79 -4.19 10.72
C ILE A 612 -20.99 -4.50 9.24
N CYS A 613 -21.24 -5.76 8.87
CA CYS A 613 -21.54 -6.18 7.50
C CYS A 613 -22.85 -5.60 6.96
N ASP A 614 -23.85 -5.42 7.81
CA ASP A 614 -25.11 -4.73 7.47
C ASP A 614 -24.90 -3.23 7.18
N SER A 615 -23.73 -2.67 7.52
CA SER A 615 -23.33 -1.30 7.18
C SER A 615 -22.60 -1.19 5.83
N PHE A 616 -22.32 -2.30 5.13
CA PHE A 616 -21.77 -2.27 3.78
C PHE A 616 -22.88 -2.07 2.72
N PRO A 617 -22.62 -1.39 1.59
CA PRO A 617 -21.35 -0.75 1.21
C PRO A 617 -21.02 0.51 2.02
N LEU A 618 -19.74 0.69 2.32
CA LEU A 618 -19.20 1.89 2.96
C LEU A 618 -18.72 2.89 1.89
N TYR A 619 -18.87 4.18 2.17
CA TYR A 619 -18.57 5.26 1.21
C TYR A 619 -17.61 6.29 1.80
N LEU A 620 -16.50 6.56 1.12
CA LEU A 620 -15.78 7.82 1.25
C LEU A 620 -16.61 8.88 0.52
N LYS A 621 -17.18 9.83 1.26
CA LYS A 621 -17.98 10.90 0.68
C LYS A 621 -17.12 12.14 0.52
N ILE A 622 -17.18 12.76 -0.65
CA ILE A 622 -16.49 14.01 -0.98
C ILE A 622 -17.59 15.03 -1.26
N ASP A 623 -17.59 16.14 -0.54
CA ASP A 623 -18.49 17.28 -0.80
C ASP A 623 -17.90 18.15 -1.91
N TYR A 624 -16.63 18.52 -1.74
CA TYR A 624 -15.85 19.18 -2.77
C TYR A 624 -14.35 18.86 -2.63
N THR A 625 -13.64 19.02 -3.74
CA THR A 625 -12.19 19.19 -3.77
C THR A 625 -11.90 20.50 -4.50
N ARG A 626 -11.13 21.39 -3.88
CA ARG A 626 -10.69 22.67 -4.43
C ARG A 626 -9.18 22.67 -4.57
N LEU A 627 -8.73 23.40 -5.58
CA LEU A 627 -7.32 23.61 -5.89
C LEU A 627 -7.11 25.10 -6.04
N TYR A 628 -6.18 25.62 -5.25
CA TYR A 628 -5.75 26.99 -5.26
C TYR A 628 -4.32 26.98 -5.80
N GLN A 629 -4.08 27.73 -6.87
CA GLN A 629 -2.73 27.94 -7.43
C GLN A 629 -2.37 29.39 -7.16
N ASP A 630 -1.16 29.63 -6.67
CA ASP A 630 -0.67 31.00 -6.63
C ASP A 630 -0.38 31.49 -8.05
N LEU A 631 -0.80 32.72 -8.34
CA LEU A 631 -0.61 33.42 -9.60
C LEU A 631 0.34 34.62 -9.44
N ALA A 632 0.71 34.96 -8.20
CA ALA A 632 1.61 36.04 -7.88
C ALA A 632 3.02 35.77 -8.44
N GLY A 633 3.80 36.84 -8.62
CA GLY A 633 5.04 36.81 -9.40
C GLY A 633 6.32 36.96 -8.58
N ASP A 634 6.23 36.85 -7.25
CA ASP A 634 7.05 37.60 -6.29
C ASP A 634 7.65 36.77 -5.13
N LEU A 635 7.75 35.44 -5.30
CA LEU A 635 8.52 34.52 -4.43
C LEU A 635 9.84 34.08 -5.09
#